data_AF-A0A943HVH0-F1
#
_entry.id   AF-A0A943HVH0-F1
#
_cell.length_a   1.000
_cell.length_b   1.000
_cell.length_c   1.000
_cell.angle_alpha   90.00
_cell.angle_beta   90.00
_cell.angle_gamma   90.00
#
_symmetry.space_group_name_H-M   'P 1'
#
loop_
_entity.id
_entity.type
_entity.pdbx_description
1 polymer ?
#
loop_
_entity_poly.entity_id
_entity_poly.type
_entity_poly.pdbx_seq_one_letter_code
_entity_poly.pdbx_strand_id
1 'polypeptide(L)'
;MKKFAALLFFAMTFPMSFAGTDLSSAKGVWANNNAEAVITDSVCIYYAKIDSTMQATFEIPSSNIFHRTTFAKDGTVTFSTFQNPMELEIKDDNLIIGGERLKKVEDIEIVAPYEMPECNYKLDVGRCLQEWQLGAKYGLQGDNPYCEINTNRHMFVYMVNPSMIYIRAAAARNNNSGTLFFQNIRMMKNNNTGEYTMSIKPNNFNLAKNDLEIDNSKFVPDKCTFSPDGGIYWSLISFKPDEILLNGCGETYRIQRPTIDAPINEWIKYKPYDEKADFSASRNHL
;
A
#
# COMPACT_ATOMS: atom_id res chain seq x y z
N MET A 1 27.70 56.73 39.63
CA MET A 1 26.75 55.79 39.00
C MET A 1 27.52 54.59 38.48
N LYS A 2 27.43 53.43 39.16
CA LYS A 2 28.10 52.18 38.77
C LYS A 2 27.26 51.50 37.69
N LYS A 3 27.82 51.26 36.50
CA LYS A 3 27.15 50.47 35.46
C LYS A 3 27.46 49.00 35.67
N PHE A 4 26.42 48.22 35.97
CA PHE A 4 26.43 46.76 36.00
C PHE A 4 26.66 46.24 34.58
N ALA A 5 27.66 45.38 34.40
CA ALA A 5 27.78 44.54 33.22
C ALA A 5 26.99 43.25 33.49
N ALA A 6 25.90 43.04 32.75
CA ALA A 6 25.16 41.79 32.76
C ALA A 6 25.85 40.80 31.79
N LEU A 7 26.38 39.71 32.31
CA LEU A 7 26.83 38.56 31.50
C LEU A 7 25.60 37.82 30.96
N LEU A 8 25.44 37.84 29.65
CA LEU A 8 24.50 36.97 28.92
C LEU A 8 25.10 35.55 28.85
N PHE A 9 24.52 34.63 29.61
CA PHE A 9 24.72 33.19 29.39
C PHE A 9 24.01 32.80 28.10
N PHE A 10 24.78 32.54 27.04
CA PHE A 10 24.29 31.87 25.84
C PHE A 10 24.05 30.39 26.20
N ALA A 11 22.80 30.02 26.42
CA ALA A 11 22.42 28.62 26.46
C ALA A 11 22.60 28.05 25.04
N MET A 12 23.68 27.30 24.83
CA MET A 12 23.84 26.48 23.63
C MET A 12 22.77 25.38 23.64
N THR A 13 21.65 25.66 22.98
CA THR A 13 20.71 24.62 22.57
C THR A 13 21.39 23.85 21.44
N PHE A 14 22.00 22.71 21.76
CA PHE A 14 22.37 21.73 20.75
C PHE A 14 21.08 21.24 20.08
N PRO A 15 20.94 21.34 18.74
CA PRO A 15 19.88 20.62 18.06
C PRO A 15 20.15 19.14 18.30
N MET A 16 19.23 18.46 19.01
CA MET A 16 19.17 17.00 18.98
C MET A 16 18.89 16.60 17.54
N SER A 17 19.92 16.20 16.82
CA SER A 17 19.77 15.44 15.58
C SER A 17 19.19 14.10 15.99
N PHE A 18 17.88 13.95 15.84
CA PHE A 18 17.30 12.63 15.73
C PHE A 18 17.90 12.03 14.47
N ALA A 19 18.71 10.99 14.62
CA ALA A 19 19.01 10.10 13.52
C ALA A 19 17.66 9.50 13.10
N GLY A 20 17.00 10.08 12.10
CA GLY A 20 15.80 9.50 11.53
C GLY A 20 16.14 8.09 11.04
N THR A 21 15.25 7.14 11.29
CA THR A 21 15.40 5.80 10.70
C THR A 21 15.48 5.96 9.19
N ASP A 22 16.62 5.57 8.62
CA ASP A 22 16.81 5.58 7.18
C ASP A 22 16.06 4.40 6.56
N LEU A 23 14.83 4.67 6.12
CA LEU A 23 13.99 3.70 5.44
C LEU A 23 14.55 3.30 4.07
N SER A 24 15.39 4.14 3.46
CA SER A 24 15.88 3.98 2.08
C SER A 24 16.59 2.63 1.87
N SER A 25 17.32 2.16 2.89
CA SER A 25 18.03 0.87 2.88
C SER A 25 17.11 -0.35 2.82
N ALA A 26 15.87 -0.21 3.31
CA ALA A 26 14.87 -1.27 3.39
C ALA A 26 13.73 -1.10 2.36
N LYS A 27 13.85 -0.17 1.42
CA LYS A 27 12.83 0.11 0.40
C LYS A 27 12.42 -1.15 -0.37
N GLY A 28 11.11 -1.31 -0.54
CA GLY A 28 10.51 -2.44 -1.24
C GLY A 28 9.30 -3.01 -0.51
N VAL A 29 8.76 -4.09 -1.07
CA VAL A 29 7.77 -4.94 -0.40
C VAL A 29 8.46 -6.18 0.11
N TRP A 30 8.18 -6.55 1.36
CA TRP A 30 8.76 -7.68 2.06
C TRP A 30 7.67 -8.52 2.67
N ALA A 31 7.77 -9.84 2.58
CA ALA A 31 6.74 -10.73 3.11
C ALA A 31 7.32 -12.01 3.70
N ASN A 32 6.56 -12.61 4.60
CA ASN A 32 6.59 -14.03 4.91
C ASN A 32 5.14 -14.53 5.06
N ASN A 33 4.93 -15.69 5.69
CA ASN A 33 3.59 -16.26 5.86
C ASN A 33 2.74 -15.59 6.96
N ASN A 34 3.36 -14.84 7.87
CA ASN A 34 2.73 -14.23 9.04
C ASN A 34 2.72 -12.70 8.99
N ALA A 35 3.50 -12.09 8.11
CA ALA A 35 3.70 -10.66 8.05
C ALA A 35 4.04 -10.15 6.64
N GLU A 36 3.79 -8.86 6.42
CA GLU A 36 4.11 -8.13 5.20
C GLU A 36 4.49 -6.69 5.56
N ALA A 37 5.42 -6.11 4.82
CA ALA A 37 5.84 -4.72 4.97
C ALA A 37 5.95 -4.06 3.60
N VAL A 38 5.53 -2.80 3.50
CA VAL A 38 5.85 -1.92 2.38
C VAL A 38 6.62 -0.72 2.92
N ILE A 39 7.78 -0.47 2.33
CA ILE A 39 8.71 0.58 2.74
C ILE A 39 9.10 1.41 1.51
N THR A 40 8.95 2.72 1.65
CA THR A 40 9.32 3.76 0.67
C THR A 40 10.48 4.60 1.23
N ASP A 41 10.78 5.77 0.66
CA ASP A 41 11.77 6.67 1.27
C ASP A 41 11.24 7.31 2.57
N SER A 42 9.92 7.49 2.69
CA SER A 42 9.32 8.27 3.78
C SER A 42 8.35 7.50 4.70
N VAL A 43 7.74 6.44 4.20
CA VAL A 43 6.69 5.70 4.92
C VAL A 43 6.95 4.19 4.99
N CYS A 44 6.63 3.61 6.15
CA CYS A 44 6.57 2.17 6.38
C CYS A 44 5.14 1.79 6.81
N ILE A 45 4.58 0.74 6.20
CA ILE A 45 3.46 0.01 6.76
C ILE A 45 3.89 -1.42 7.00
N TYR A 46 3.73 -1.90 8.23
CA TYR A 46 4.04 -3.26 8.64
C TYR A 46 2.79 -3.95 9.17
N TYR A 47 2.45 -5.10 8.62
CA TYR A 47 1.32 -5.94 9.00
C TYR A 47 1.85 -7.24 9.58
N ALA A 48 1.33 -7.69 10.72
CA ALA A 48 1.73 -8.95 11.32
C ALA A 48 0.62 -9.63 12.10
N LYS A 49 0.61 -10.96 12.03
CA LYS A 49 -0.14 -11.80 12.97
C LYS A 49 0.75 -12.08 14.18
N ILE A 50 0.37 -11.57 15.33
CA ILE A 50 1.10 -11.75 16.59
C ILE A 50 0.17 -12.45 17.58
N ASP A 51 0.54 -13.67 17.98
CA ASP A 51 -0.28 -14.55 18.79
C ASP A 51 -1.70 -14.74 18.22
N SER A 52 -2.70 -14.25 18.95
CA SER A 52 -4.11 -14.30 18.57
C SER A 52 -4.61 -13.03 17.88
N THR A 53 -3.75 -12.02 17.71
CA THR A 53 -4.10 -10.69 17.20
C THR A 53 -3.57 -10.46 15.78
N MET A 54 -4.19 -9.52 15.07
CA MET A 54 -3.60 -8.88 13.90
C MET A 54 -3.17 -7.47 14.26
N GLN A 55 -1.95 -7.10 13.94
CA GLN A 55 -1.39 -5.79 14.19
C GLN A 55 -0.94 -5.15 12.88
N ALA A 56 -1.16 -3.85 12.76
CA ALA A 56 -0.60 -3.05 11.70
C ALA A 56 0.06 -1.81 12.31
N THR A 57 1.28 -1.50 11.88
CA THR A 57 2.02 -0.30 12.28
C THR A 57 2.24 0.56 11.04
N PHE A 58 1.97 1.86 11.17
CA PHE A 58 2.16 2.88 10.16
C PHE A 58 3.12 3.94 10.70
N GLU A 59 4.19 4.19 9.95
CA GLU A 59 5.25 5.09 10.37
C GLU A 59 5.62 6.10 9.28
N ILE A 60 5.69 7.38 9.66
CA ILE A 60 6.33 8.46 8.89
C ILE A 60 7.38 9.09 9.81
N PRO A 61 8.63 8.57 9.82
CA PRO A 61 9.66 9.01 10.75
C PRO A 61 9.95 10.51 10.70
N SER A 62 9.98 11.10 9.50
CA SER A 62 10.22 12.53 9.30
C SER A 62 9.16 13.44 9.94
N SER A 63 7.96 12.91 10.18
CA SER A 63 6.83 13.62 10.80
C SER A 63 6.54 13.16 12.23
N ASN A 64 7.37 12.29 12.80
CA ASN A 64 7.18 11.70 14.13
C ASN A 64 5.81 11.01 14.30
N ILE A 65 5.31 10.38 13.23
CA ILE A 65 4.07 9.62 13.23
C ILE A 65 4.44 8.15 13.36
N PHE A 66 4.10 7.53 14.50
CA PHE A 66 4.30 6.11 14.76
C PHE A 66 3.01 5.54 15.37
N HIS A 67 2.16 4.95 14.54
CA HIS A 67 0.82 4.55 14.93
C HIS A 67 0.62 3.05 14.72
N ARG A 68 0.09 2.36 15.72
CA ARG A 68 -0.29 0.95 15.63
C ARG A 68 -1.77 0.75 15.89
N THR A 69 -2.37 -0.08 15.07
CA THR A 69 -3.72 -0.60 15.24
C THR A 69 -3.67 -2.09 15.51
N THR A 70 -4.32 -2.54 16.58
CA THR A 70 -4.41 -3.96 16.96
C THR A 70 -5.85 -4.44 16.92
N PHE A 71 -6.08 -5.54 16.21
CA PHE A 71 -7.36 -6.25 16.13
C PHE A 71 -7.28 -7.52 16.97
N ALA A 72 -8.23 -7.68 17.90
CA ALA A 72 -8.34 -8.84 18.77
C ALA A 72 -9.57 -9.71 18.41
N LYS A 73 -9.50 -11.02 18.67
CA LYS A 73 -10.55 -11.98 18.28
C LYS A 73 -11.95 -11.68 18.82
N ASP A 74 -12.06 -10.90 19.89
CA ASP A 74 -13.32 -10.49 20.52
C ASP A 74 -14.01 -9.31 19.80
N GLY A 75 -13.43 -8.78 18.72
CA GLY A 75 -13.96 -7.61 18.00
C GLY A 75 -13.39 -6.28 18.49
N THR A 76 -12.53 -6.30 19.51
CA THR A 76 -11.85 -5.12 20.02
C THR A 76 -10.80 -4.62 19.03
N VAL A 77 -10.73 -3.31 18.89
CA VAL A 77 -9.68 -2.62 18.15
C VAL A 77 -9.07 -1.56 19.05
N THR A 78 -7.75 -1.59 19.20
CA THR A 78 -7.00 -0.63 20.01
C THR A 78 -5.97 0.11 19.17
N PHE A 79 -5.63 1.31 19.63
CA PHE A 79 -4.65 2.18 19.00
C PHE A 79 -3.52 2.47 19.99
N SER A 80 -2.31 2.58 19.48
CA SER A 80 -1.14 2.95 20.27
C SER A 80 -0.23 3.84 19.45
N THR A 81 0.31 4.87 20.08
CA THR A 81 1.35 5.71 19.49
C THR A 81 2.67 5.46 20.19
N PHE A 82 3.75 5.45 19.43
CA PHE A 82 5.11 5.25 19.94
C PHE A 82 5.92 6.53 19.86
N GLN A 83 7.02 6.56 20.61
CA GLN A 83 7.99 7.68 20.57
C GLN A 83 9.13 7.42 19.58
N ASN A 84 9.37 6.15 19.25
CA ASN A 84 10.44 5.73 18.37
C ASN A 84 9.87 4.89 17.23
N PRO A 85 10.46 4.97 16.03
CA PRO A 85 10.15 4.10 14.91
C PRO A 85 10.51 2.64 15.21
N MET A 86 9.95 1.73 14.42
CA MET A 86 10.35 0.33 14.42
C MET A 86 11.82 0.19 14.03
N GLU A 87 12.53 -0.70 14.73
CA GLU A 87 13.88 -1.10 14.33
C GLU A 87 13.81 -1.95 13.06
N LEU A 88 14.64 -1.57 12.08
CA LEU A 88 14.78 -2.24 10.79
C LEU A 88 16.23 -2.71 10.65
N GLU A 89 16.44 -3.98 10.35
CA GLU A 89 17.77 -4.53 10.06
C GLU A 89 17.71 -5.33 8.76
N ILE A 90 18.61 -5.03 7.82
CA ILE A 90 18.85 -5.87 6.64
C ILE A 90 19.97 -6.86 6.98
N LYS A 91 19.65 -8.15 6.97
CA LYS A 91 20.58 -9.23 7.27
C LYS A 91 20.36 -10.43 6.35
N ASP A 92 21.43 -10.87 5.70
CA ASP A 92 21.42 -12.00 4.76
C ASP A 92 20.30 -11.88 3.71
N ASP A 93 20.13 -10.72 3.09
CA ASP A 93 19.04 -10.41 2.13
C ASP A 93 17.60 -10.53 2.69
N ASN A 94 17.44 -10.46 4.01
CA ASN A 94 16.15 -10.40 4.68
C ASN A 94 16.00 -9.10 5.46
N LEU A 95 14.76 -8.63 5.56
CA LEU A 95 14.38 -7.58 6.48
C LEU A 95 13.96 -8.22 7.81
N ILE A 96 14.60 -7.80 8.90
CA ILE A 96 14.17 -8.09 10.26
C ILE A 96 13.38 -6.88 10.77
N ILE A 97 12.11 -7.11 11.09
CA ILE A 97 11.18 -6.07 11.55
C ILE A 97 10.14 -6.70 12.47
N GLY A 98 9.88 -6.10 13.64
CA GLY A 98 8.86 -6.59 14.57
C GLY A 98 9.05 -8.04 15.02
N GLY A 99 10.31 -8.52 15.08
CA GLY A 99 10.66 -9.90 15.42
C GLY A 99 10.52 -10.92 14.27
N GLU A 100 10.02 -10.50 13.12
CA GLU A 100 9.84 -11.35 11.94
C GLU A 100 11.02 -11.21 10.97
N ARG A 101 11.33 -12.31 10.26
CA ARG A 101 12.27 -12.34 9.13
C ARG A 101 11.47 -12.38 7.83
N LEU A 102 11.53 -11.30 7.06
CA LEU A 102 10.82 -11.13 5.79
C LEU A 102 11.79 -11.22 4.61
N LYS A 103 11.31 -11.80 3.51
CA LYS A 103 12.04 -11.80 2.23
C LYS A 103 11.45 -10.75 1.31
N LYS A 104 12.31 -10.10 0.53
CA LYS A 104 11.85 -9.13 -0.46
C LYS A 104 11.01 -9.83 -1.53
N VAL A 105 9.88 -9.24 -1.89
CA VAL A 105 8.96 -9.71 -2.93
C VAL A 105 8.80 -8.71 -4.08
N GLU A 106 9.12 -7.44 -3.86
CA GLU A 106 9.17 -6.41 -4.91
C GLU A 106 10.19 -5.32 -4.59
N ASP A 107 11.00 -4.92 -5.57
CA ASP A 107 11.83 -3.72 -5.50
C ASP A 107 11.04 -2.48 -5.96
N ILE A 108 10.96 -1.48 -5.09
CA ILE A 108 10.35 -0.18 -5.37
C ILE A 108 11.45 0.82 -5.71
N GLU A 109 11.22 1.66 -6.72
CA GLU A 109 12.08 2.79 -7.07
C GLU A 109 11.23 4.06 -6.96
N ILE A 110 11.63 4.98 -6.07
CA ILE A 110 11.00 6.30 -5.96
C ILE A 110 11.66 7.22 -6.99
N VAL A 111 10.85 7.97 -7.73
CA VAL A 111 11.28 8.83 -8.83
C VAL A 111 10.68 10.23 -8.68
N ALA A 112 11.19 11.17 -9.48
CA ALA A 112 10.54 12.48 -9.62
C ALA A 112 9.13 12.31 -10.23
N PRO A 113 8.21 13.27 -9.97
CA PRO A 113 6.92 13.32 -10.65
C PRO A 113 7.09 13.21 -12.17
N TYR A 114 6.19 12.47 -12.82
CA TYR A 114 6.27 12.24 -14.27
C TYR A 114 4.87 12.21 -14.89
N GLU A 115 4.80 12.54 -16.17
CA GLU A 115 3.56 12.47 -16.94
C GLU A 115 3.20 11.01 -17.23
N MET A 116 2.10 10.56 -16.64
CA MET A 116 1.55 9.24 -16.93
C MET A 116 0.81 9.27 -18.27
N PRO A 117 0.91 8.23 -19.12
CA PRO A 117 0.32 8.22 -20.45
C PRO A 117 -1.21 8.12 -20.39
N GLU A 118 -1.88 8.75 -21.35
CA GLU A 118 -3.32 8.60 -21.57
C GLU A 118 -3.72 7.18 -21.98
N CYS A 119 -4.95 6.80 -21.65
CA CYS A 119 -5.57 5.54 -22.05
C CYS A 119 -6.38 5.72 -23.34
N ASN A 120 -5.71 5.67 -24.49
CA ASN A 120 -6.31 5.94 -25.78
C ASN A 120 -6.94 4.71 -26.45
N TYR A 121 -6.40 3.52 -26.19
CA TYR A 121 -6.90 2.27 -26.76
C TYR A 121 -7.27 1.25 -25.68
N LYS A 122 -8.23 0.38 -25.99
CA LYS A 122 -8.64 -0.73 -25.11
C LYS A 122 -7.45 -1.62 -24.71
N LEU A 123 -6.46 -1.74 -25.60
CA LEU A 123 -5.26 -2.53 -25.35
C LEU A 123 -4.26 -1.87 -24.39
N ASP A 124 -4.44 -0.59 -24.06
CA ASP A 124 -3.62 0.16 -23.11
C ASP A 124 -4.18 0.10 -21.69
N VAL A 125 -5.45 -0.29 -21.51
CA VAL A 125 -6.17 -0.21 -20.23
C VAL A 125 -5.40 -0.89 -19.11
N GLY A 126 -4.81 -2.06 -19.34
CA GLY A 126 -4.04 -2.77 -18.33
C GLY A 126 -2.80 -2.01 -17.87
N ARG A 127 -2.07 -1.40 -18.81
CA ARG A 127 -0.93 -0.53 -18.51
C ARG A 127 -1.38 0.70 -17.73
N CYS A 128 -2.40 1.41 -18.22
CA CYS A 128 -2.92 2.61 -17.58
C CYS A 128 -3.46 2.32 -16.18
N LEU A 129 -4.19 1.22 -15.97
CA LEU A 129 -4.63 0.78 -14.64
C LEU A 129 -3.44 0.53 -13.70
N GLN A 130 -2.39 -0.13 -14.18
CA GLN A 130 -1.20 -0.36 -13.38
C GLN A 130 -0.51 0.95 -13.01
N GLU A 131 -0.23 1.80 -14.01
CA GLU A 131 0.58 2.99 -13.87
C GLU A 131 -0.13 4.12 -13.11
N TRP A 132 -1.41 4.38 -13.41
CA TRP A 132 -2.17 5.50 -12.82
C TRP A 132 -2.42 5.36 -11.32
N GLN A 133 -2.28 4.15 -10.79
CA GLN A 133 -2.48 3.89 -9.37
C GLN A 133 -1.19 4.03 -8.56
N LEU A 134 -0.02 4.03 -9.22
CA LEU A 134 1.30 4.01 -8.57
C LEU A 134 1.54 5.23 -7.69
N GLY A 135 2.27 4.99 -6.60
CA GLY A 135 2.76 6.02 -5.70
C GLY A 135 2.27 5.83 -4.27
N ALA A 136 2.70 6.75 -3.41
CA ALA A 136 2.32 6.80 -2.02
C ALA A 136 1.58 8.11 -1.72
N LYS A 137 0.44 8.00 -1.03
CA LYS A 137 -0.32 9.10 -0.46
C LYS A 137 -0.43 8.84 1.03
N TYR A 138 0.08 9.72 1.87
CA TYR A 138 0.14 9.48 3.31
C TYR A 138 0.09 10.76 4.13
N GLY A 139 -0.32 10.58 5.39
CA GLY A 139 -0.33 11.64 6.38
C GLY A 139 -1.44 11.42 7.39
N LEU A 140 -2.08 12.51 7.78
CA LEU A 140 -3.24 12.51 8.66
C LEU A 140 -4.46 13.05 7.90
N GLN A 141 -5.60 12.40 8.08
CA GLN A 141 -6.91 12.91 7.69
C GLN A 141 -7.62 13.40 8.95
N GLY A 142 -7.55 14.72 9.19
CA GLY A 142 -7.80 15.26 10.54
C GLY A 142 -6.69 14.80 11.48
N ASP A 143 -7.06 14.12 12.56
CA ASP A 143 -6.10 13.55 13.52
C ASP A 143 -5.81 12.06 13.26
N ASN A 144 -6.46 11.43 12.27
CA ASN A 144 -6.35 10.00 12.06
C ASN A 144 -5.33 9.65 10.96
N PRO A 145 -4.55 8.57 11.13
CA PRO A 145 -3.62 8.11 10.12
C PRO A 145 -4.33 7.65 8.85
N TYR A 146 -3.78 8.08 7.71
CA TYR A 146 -4.19 7.66 6.39
C TYR A 146 -2.96 7.40 5.52
N CYS A 147 -2.94 6.26 4.86
CA CYS A 147 -1.93 5.91 3.90
C CYS A 147 -2.48 4.97 2.82
N GLU A 148 -2.18 5.27 1.57
CA GLU A 148 -2.33 4.39 0.43
C GLU A 148 -0.99 4.29 -0.30
N ILE A 149 -0.54 3.08 -0.56
CA ILE A 149 0.67 2.84 -1.35
C ILE A 149 0.31 1.78 -2.38
N ASN A 150 0.44 2.10 -3.66
CA ASN A 150 0.29 1.10 -4.71
C ASN A 150 1.60 0.97 -5.47
N THR A 151 2.04 -0.26 -5.62
CA THR A 151 3.23 -0.64 -6.35
C THR A 151 2.82 -1.28 -7.68
N ASN A 152 3.78 -1.83 -8.43
CA ASN A 152 3.46 -2.48 -9.70
C ASN A 152 2.61 -3.75 -9.49
N ARG A 153 2.71 -4.36 -8.29
CA ARG A 153 2.14 -5.68 -7.99
C ARG A 153 1.30 -5.72 -6.73
N HIS A 154 1.25 -4.64 -5.94
CA HIS A 154 0.58 -4.62 -4.65
C HIS A 154 -0.22 -3.33 -4.43
N MET A 155 -1.27 -3.43 -3.63
CA MET A 155 -2.06 -2.30 -3.14
C MET A 155 -2.16 -2.35 -1.62
N PHE A 156 -1.73 -1.29 -0.97
CA PHE A 156 -1.71 -1.15 0.48
C PHE A 156 -2.61 0.00 0.93
N VAL A 157 -3.35 -0.24 1.99
CA VAL A 157 -4.15 0.78 2.67
C VAL A 157 -3.91 0.69 4.16
N TYR A 158 -3.76 1.84 4.80
CA TYR A 158 -3.86 2.04 6.23
C TYR A 158 -4.77 3.24 6.47
N MET A 159 -6.04 2.99 6.75
CA MET A 159 -7.01 4.04 7.03
C MET A 159 -7.67 3.79 8.37
N VAL A 160 -7.55 4.76 9.26
CA VAL A 160 -8.32 4.82 10.50
C VAL A 160 -9.30 5.96 10.38
N ASN A 161 -10.59 5.69 10.56
CA ASN A 161 -11.59 6.73 10.73
C ASN A 161 -12.63 6.29 11.78
N PRO A 162 -13.46 7.22 12.32
CA PRO A 162 -14.45 6.90 13.35
C PRO A 162 -15.55 5.89 12.96
N SER A 163 -15.96 5.86 11.69
CA SER A 163 -16.99 4.94 11.15
C SER A 163 -16.41 3.64 10.57
N MET A 164 -15.14 3.64 10.19
CA MET A 164 -14.48 2.55 9.47
C MET A 164 -12.97 2.57 9.67
N ILE A 165 -12.44 1.43 10.10
CA ILE A 165 -11.01 1.14 10.09
C ILE A 165 -10.79 0.12 8.98
N TYR A 166 -10.00 0.49 7.98
CA TYR A 166 -9.71 -0.36 6.84
C TYR A 166 -8.21 -0.38 6.58
N ILE A 167 -7.60 -1.53 6.85
CA ILE A 167 -6.18 -1.76 6.75
C ILE A 167 -5.98 -3.05 5.95
N ARG A 168 -5.21 -2.98 4.86
CA ARG A 168 -5.09 -4.07 3.89
C ARG A 168 -3.74 -4.08 3.21
N ALA A 169 -3.20 -5.28 3.01
CA ALA A 169 -2.25 -5.57 1.93
C ALA A 169 -2.94 -6.47 0.89
N ALA A 170 -2.72 -6.16 -0.40
CA ALA A 170 -3.28 -6.94 -1.49
C ALA A 170 -2.28 -7.11 -2.63
N ALA A 171 -1.93 -8.35 -2.95
CA ALA A 171 -1.34 -8.70 -4.24
C ALA A 171 -2.35 -8.42 -5.36
N ALA A 172 -1.91 -7.79 -6.45
CA ALA A 172 -2.74 -7.28 -7.52
C ALA A 172 -2.10 -7.44 -8.90
N ARG A 173 -2.94 -7.62 -9.92
CA ARG A 173 -2.54 -7.62 -11.32
C ARG A 173 -3.62 -6.98 -12.19
N ASN A 174 -3.18 -6.15 -13.11
CA ASN A 174 -4.06 -5.47 -14.05
C ASN A 174 -3.94 -6.09 -15.45
N ASN A 175 -5.03 -6.08 -16.21
CA ASN A 175 -5.01 -6.28 -17.65
C ASN A 175 -6.09 -5.43 -18.34
N ASN A 176 -6.28 -5.62 -19.64
CA ASN A 176 -7.22 -4.82 -20.43
C ASN A 176 -8.70 -5.05 -20.07
N SER A 177 -9.00 -6.07 -19.26
CA SER A 177 -10.34 -6.41 -18.80
C SER A 177 -10.63 -5.91 -17.38
N GLY A 178 -9.61 -5.47 -16.63
CA GLY A 178 -9.77 -4.92 -15.28
C GLY A 178 -8.63 -5.29 -14.33
N THR A 179 -8.94 -5.36 -13.03
CA THR A 179 -7.98 -5.65 -11.96
C THR A 179 -8.38 -6.94 -11.24
N LEU A 180 -7.44 -7.88 -11.14
CA LEU A 180 -7.49 -8.99 -10.20
C LEU A 180 -6.67 -8.63 -8.97
N PHE A 181 -7.20 -8.89 -7.78
CA PHE A 181 -6.41 -8.81 -6.56
C PHE A 181 -6.88 -9.81 -5.50
N PHE A 182 -5.96 -10.15 -4.61
CA PHE A 182 -6.25 -10.92 -3.41
C PHE A 182 -5.98 -10.04 -2.21
N GLN A 183 -6.96 -9.89 -1.32
CA GLN A 183 -6.71 -9.26 -0.03
C GLN A 183 -5.99 -10.28 0.87
N ASN A 184 -4.68 -10.41 0.69
CA ASN A 184 -3.87 -11.38 1.39
C ASN A 184 -3.73 -11.03 2.88
N ILE A 185 -3.86 -9.75 3.24
CA ILE A 185 -4.08 -9.30 4.61
C ILE A 185 -5.28 -8.36 4.65
N ARG A 186 -6.27 -8.62 5.51
CA ARG A 186 -7.44 -7.76 5.72
C ARG A 186 -7.70 -7.55 7.21
N MET A 187 -7.73 -6.28 7.60
CA MET A 187 -8.11 -5.81 8.94
C MET A 187 -9.19 -4.74 8.74
N MET A 188 -10.44 -5.09 9.05
CA MET A 188 -11.61 -4.25 8.80
C MET A 188 -12.51 -4.21 10.02
N LYS A 189 -12.85 -3.01 10.48
CA LYS A 189 -13.97 -2.77 11.40
C LYS A 189 -14.84 -1.68 10.82
N ASN A 190 -16.03 -2.04 10.37
CA ASN A 190 -16.96 -1.13 9.73
C ASN A 190 -18.22 -0.99 10.57
N ASN A 191 -18.41 0.18 11.19
CA ASN A 191 -19.57 0.44 12.03
C ASN A 191 -20.86 0.62 11.20
N ASN A 192 -20.75 0.89 9.89
CA ASN A 192 -21.92 1.06 9.03
C ASN A 192 -22.53 -0.28 8.60
N THR A 193 -21.69 -1.31 8.40
CA THR A 193 -22.14 -2.65 7.96
C THR A 193 -22.08 -3.71 9.06
N GLY A 194 -21.42 -3.42 10.17
CA GLY A 194 -21.09 -4.39 11.22
C GLY A 194 -19.96 -5.35 10.84
N GLU A 195 -19.27 -5.13 9.72
CA GLU A 195 -18.15 -5.99 9.31
C GLU A 195 -17.01 -5.92 10.34
N TYR A 196 -16.57 -7.09 10.78
CA TYR A 196 -15.33 -7.26 11.52
C TYR A 196 -14.50 -8.38 10.88
N THR A 197 -13.31 -8.05 10.40
CA THR A 197 -12.38 -9.00 9.79
C THR A 197 -10.97 -8.75 10.30
N MET A 198 -10.26 -9.81 10.67
CA MET A 198 -8.82 -9.79 10.92
C MET A 198 -8.21 -11.08 10.39
N SER A 199 -7.54 -11.02 9.24
CA SER A 199 -7.00 -12.21 8.59
C SER A 199 -5.72 -11.93 7.81
N ILE A 200 -4.91 -12.99 7.74
CA ILE A 200 -3.83 -13.16 6.78
C ILE A 200 -4.07 -14.49 6.07
N LYS A 201 -3.98 -14.51 4.74
CA LYS A 201 -4.19 -15.74 3.97
C LYS A 201 -3.08 -16.76 4.27
N PRO A 202 -3.39 -18.06 4.30
CA PRO A 202 -2.37 -19.10 4.28
C PRO A 202 -1.44 -18.91 3.09
N ASN A 203 -0.15 -19.22 3.25
CA ASN A 203 0.88 -19.01 2.22
C ASN A 203 0.98 -17.56 1.69
N ASN A 204 0.78 -16.56 2.57
CA ASN A 204 0.91 -15.14 2.24
C ASN A 204 2.16 -14.82 1.41
N PHE A 205 3.31 -15.41 1.79
CA PHE A 205 4.57 -15.19 1.08
C PHE A 205 4.48 -15.50 -0.41
N ASN A 206 3.90 -16.66 -0.78
CA ASN A 206 3.81 -17.07 -2.17
C ASN A 206 2.80 -16.20 -2.96
N LEU A 207 1.76 -15.73 -2.28
CA LEU A 207 0.76 -14.87 -2.89
C LEU A 207 1.32 -13.47 -3.18
N ALA A 208 2.09 -12.90 -2.26
CA ALA A 208 2.78 -11.62 -2.46
C ALA A 208 3.96 -11.73 -3.44
N LYS A 209 4.68 -12.87 -3.44
CA LYS A 209 5.85 -13.05 -4.30
C LYS A 209 5.52 -13.24 -5.77
N ASN A 210 4.52 -14.04 -6.11
CA ASN A 210 4.31 -14.51 -7.48
C ASN A 210 3.34 -13.64 -8.28
N ASP A 211 3.52 -13.60 -9.60
CA ASP A 211 2.56 -12.91 -10.46
C ASP A 211 1.23 -13.64 -10.46
N LEU A 212 0.15 -12.88 -10.27
CA LEU A 212 -1.19 -13.47 -10.24
C LEU A 212 -1.60 -13.93 -11.63
N GLU A 213 -2.13 -15.13 -11.75
CA GLU A 213 -2.71 -15.60 -13.01
C GLU A 213 -4.13 -15.02 -13.17
N ILE A 214 -4.39 -14.39 -14.32
CA ILE A 214 -5.69 -13.79 -14.61
C ILE A 214 -6.53 -14.76 -15.44
N ASP A 215 -7.69 -15.15 -14.90
CA ASP A 215 -8.76 -15.78 -15.67
C ASP A 215 -9.69 -14.71 -16.26
N ASN A 216 -9.53 -14.41 -17.55
CA ASN A 216 -10.34 -13.39 -18.23
C ASN A 216 -11.85 -13.72 -18.24
N SER A 217 -12.24 -14.98 -18.08
CA SER A 217 -13.66 -15.36 -18.02
C SER A 217 -14.37 -14.83 -16.77
N LYS A 218 -13.62 -14.38 -15.76
CA LYS A 218 -14.15 -13.82 -14.51
C LYS A 218 -14.44 -12.32 -14.59
N PHE A 219 -13.94 -11.62 -15.61
CA PHE A 219 -14.32 -10.23 -15.83
C PHE A 219 -15.66 -10.15 -16.53
N VAL A 220 -16.62 -9.50 -15.86
CA VAL A 220 -17.98 -9.29 -16.37
C VAL A 220 -18.32 -7.82 -16.17
N PRO A 221 -18.43 -6.97 -17.21
CA PRO A 221 -18.49 -5.51 -17.05
C PRO A 221 -19.55 -4.95 -16.09
N ASP A 222 -20.68 -5.64 -15.96
CA ASP A 222 -21.82 -5.22 -15.12
C ASP A 222 -21.71 -5.65 -13.65
N LYS A 223 -20.71 -6.45 -13.28
CA LYS A 223 -20.48 -6.89 -11.91
C LYS A 223 -19.00 -7.10 -11.59
N CYS A 224 -18.69 -7.22 -10.32
CA CYS A 224 -17.44 -7.82 -9.91
C CYS A 224 -17.61 -9.35 -9.77
N THR A 225 -16.50 -10.07 -9.71
CA THR A 225 -16.50 -11.51 -9.45
C THR A 225 -15.63 -11.85 -8.24
N PHE A 226 -16.19 -12.56 -7.28
CA PHE A 226 -15.43 -13.25 -6.23
C PHE A 226 -15.16 -14.69 -6.70
N SER A 227 -13.89 -15.03 -6.84
CA SER A 227 -13.47 -16.38 -7.22
C SER A 227 -13.31 -17.29 -5.99
N PRO A 228 -13.48 -18.62 -6.12
CA PRO A 228 -13.46 -19.54 -4.97
C PRO A 228 -12.13 -19.59 -4.20
N ASP A 229 -11.01 -19.30 -4.85
CA ASP A 229 -9.68 -19.14 -4.22
C ASP A 229 -9.55 -17.78 -3.47
N GLY A 230 -10.58 -16.96 -3.53
CA GLY A 230 -10.72 -15.66 -2.91
C GLY A 230 -10.02 -14.55 -3.66
N GLY A 231 -9.82 -14.68 -4.98
CA GLY A 231 -9.47 -13.58 -5.86
C GLY A 231 -10.69 -12.71 -6.15
N ILE A 232 -10.48 -11.40 -6.28
CA ILE A 232 -11.51 -10.41 -6.53
C ILE A 232 -11.21 -9.76 -7.88
N TYR A 233 -12.18 -9.85 -8.79
CA TYR A 233 -12.10 -9.29 -10.13
C TYR A 233 -12.95 -8.03 -10.21
N TRP A 234 -12.30 -6.88 -10.33
CA TRP A 234 -12.93 -5.63 -10.67
C TRP A 234 -12.93 -5.46 -12.19
N SER A 235 -14.11 -5.60 -12.79
CA SER A 235 -14.28 -5.59 -14.24
C SER A 235 -14.26 -4.18 -14.80
N LEU A 236 -13.64 -3.99 -15.96
CA LEU A 236 -13.72 -2.74 -16.70
C LEU A 236 -15.17 -2.48 -17.14
N ILE A 237 -15.67 -1.30 -16.79
CA ILE A 237 -16.93 -0.75 -17.28
C ILE A 237 -16.67 0.07 -18.55
N SER A 238 -15.76 1.04 -18.48
CA SER A 238 -15.40 1.92 -19.59
C SER A 238 -14.05 2.60 -19.37
N PHE A 239 -13.50 3.19 -20.42
CA PHE A 239 -12.28 3.99 -20.37
C PHE A 239 -12.38 5.23 -21.27
N LYS A 240 -11.64 6.26 -20.88
CA LYS A 240 -11.38 7.52 -21.59
C LYS A 240 -9.89 7.85 -21.40
N PRO A 241 -9.33 8.82 -22.16
CA PRO A 241 -7.91 9.17 -22.06
C PRO A 241 -7.40 9.41 -20.63
N ASP A 242 -8.23 10.00 -19.75
CA ASP A 242 -7.86 10.35 -18.37
C ASP A 242 -8.68 9.63 -17.29
N GLU A 243 -9.57 8.70 -17.66
CA GLU A 243 -10.48 8.06 -16.70
C GLU A 243 -10.74 6.59 -17.06
N ILE A 244 -10.64 5.72 -16.07
CA ILE A 244 -11.06 4.32 -16.16
C ILE A 244 -12.11 4.05 -15.09
N LEU A 245 -13.21 3.39 -15.48
CA LEU A 245 -14.28 2.96 -14.58
C LEU A 245 -14.21 1.44 -14.35
N LEU A 246 -14.16 1.02 -13.09
CA LEU A 246 -14.18 -0.38 -12.68
C LEU A 246 -15.42 -0.71 -11.84
N ASN A 247 -15.91 -1.94 -11.97
CA ASN A 247 -16.99 -2.47 -11.16
C ASN A 247 -16.46 -3.07 -9.85
N GLY A 248 -16.78 -2.42 -8.74
CA GLY A 248 -16.15 -2.57 -7.42
C GLY A 248 -16.86 -3.45 -6.40
N CYS A 249 -17.78 -4.33 -6.82
CA CYS A 249 -18.58 -5.15 -5.90
C CYS A 249 -19.59 -4.37 -5.04
N GLY A 250 -20.33 -3.44 -5.65
CA GLY A 250 -21.34 -2.62 -4.95
C GLY A 250 -21.15 -1.12 -5.16
N GLU A 251 -19.99 -0.73 -5.67
CA GLU A 251 -19.68 0.64 -6.08
C GLU A 251 -18.96 0.67 -7.44
N THR A 252 -18.92 1.84 -8.07
CA THR A 252 -18.11 2.07 -9.28
C THR A 252 -16.85 2.83 -8.87
N TYR A 253 -15.69 2.23 -9.09
CA TYR A 253 -14.41 2.89 -8.84
C TYR A 253 -14.02 3.74 -10.06
N ARG A 254 -13.70 5.01 -9.81
CA ARG A 254 -13.11 5.93 -10.78
C ARG A 254 -11.61 5.99 -10.56
N ILE A 255 -10.84 5.52 -11.53
CA ILE A 255 -9.39 5.70 -11.58
C ILE A 255 -9.11 6.86 -12.53
N GLN A 256 -8.72 8.00 -11.97
CA GLN A 256 -8.31 9.18 -12.75
C GLN A 256 -6.82 9.09 -13.03
N ARG A 257 -6.40 9.50 -14.23
CA ARG A 257 -4.99 9.68 -14.55
C ARG A 257 -4.41 10.80 -13.68
N PRO A 258 -3.38 10.53 -12.86
CA PRO A 258 -2.67 11.59 -12.14
C PRO A 258 -1.96 12.53 -13.11
N THR A 259 -2.09 13.83 -12.88
CA THR A 259 -1.23 14.85 -13.48
C THR A 259 0.05 14.99 -12.66
N ILE A 260 1.09 15.63 -13.20
CA ILE A 260 2.35 15.88 -12.47
C ILE A 260 2.15 16.65 -11.14
N ASP A 261 1.10 17.48 -11.07
CA ASP A 261 0.73 18.27 -9.90
C ASP A 261 -0.22 17.53 -8.93
N ALA A 262 -0.53 16.26 -9.21
CA ALA A 262 -1.35 15.45 -8.32
C ALA A 262 -0.72 15.39 -6.92
N PRO A 263 -1.52 15.40 -5.84
CA PRO A 263 -1.03 15.36 -4.46
C PRO A 263 -0.56 13.95 -4.07
N ILE A 264 0.41 13.42 -4.80
CA ILE A 264 1.14 12.17 -4.53
C ILE A 264 2.41 12.56 -3.78
N ASN A 265 2.60 12.01 -2.59
CA ASN A 265 3.76 12.33 -1.76
C ASN A 265 5.05 11.76 -2.36
N GLU A 266 5.00 10.52 -2.85
CA GLU A 266 6.13 9.85 -3.48
C GLU A 266 5.68 9.09 -4.74
N TRP A 267 6.38 9.34 -5.85
CA TRP A 267 6.08 8.72 -7.13
C TRP A 267 6.89 7.43 -7.28
N ILE A 268 6.21 6.33 -7.62
CA ILE A 268 6.84 5.02 -7.82
C ILE A 268 7.01 4.78 -9.32
N LYS A 269 8.19 4.32 -9.72
CA LYS A 269 8.49 4.01 -11.11
C LYS A 269 7.64 2.86 -11.63
N TYR A 270 7.01 3.09 -12.78
CA TYR A 270 6.36 2.05 -13.55
C TYR A 270 7.36 0.99 -14.04
N LYS A 271 7.01 -0.28 -13.79
CA LYS A 271 7.71 -1.45 -14.35
C LYS A 271 6.66 -2.38 -14.95
N PRO A 272 6.69 -2.66 -16.27
CA PRO A 272 5.75 -3.60 -16.85
C PRO A 272 5.91 -4.98 -16.23
N TYR A 273 4.82 -5.77 -16.21
CA TYR A 273 4.91 -7.20 -15.87
C TYR A 273 5.86 -7.91 -16.84
N ASP A 274 6.64 -8.88 -16.38
CA ASP A 274 7.57 -9.62 -17.23
C ASP A 274 6.84 -10.24 -18.44
N GLU A 275 7.30 -9.92 -19.66
CA GLU A 275 6.68 -10.27 -20.96
C GLU A 275 6.55 -11.78 -21.23
N LYS A 276 7.04 -12.65 -20.35
CA LYS A 276 6.82 -14.11 -20.48
C LYS A 276 5.36 -14.51 -20.28
N ALA A 277 4.51 -13.62 -19.78
CA ALA A 277 3.06 -13.74 -19.90
C ALA A 277 2.63 -13.15 -21.25
N ASP A 278 2.72 -13.95 -22.30
CA ASP A 278 2.27 -13.59 -23.64
C ASP A 278 0.76 -13.26 -23.65
N PHE A 279 0.43 -11.98 -23.65
CA PHE A 279 -0.95 -11.48 -23.81
C PHE A 279 -1.36 -11.34 -25.28
N SER A 280 -0.56 -11.84 -26.24
CA SER A 280 -0.89 -11.78 -27.66
C SER A 280 -1.84 -12.88 -28.13
N ALA A 281 -2.25 -13.81 -27.25
CA ALA A 281 -3.28 -14.80 -27.52
C ALA A 281 -4.71 -14.21 -27.53
N SER A 282 -4.94 -13.18 -28.33
CA SER A 282 -6.28 -12.76 -28.78
C SER A 282 -6.27 -12.04 -30.13
N ARG A 283 -5.15 -12.07 -30.88
CA ARG A 283 -5.08 -11.54 -32.24
C ARG A 283 -5.60 -12.47 -33.35
N ASN A 284 -6.35 -13.51 -33.00
CA ASN A 284 -7.09 -14.30 -33.98
C ASN A 284 -8.54 -14.49 -33.51
N HIS A 285 -9.47 -14.09 -34.40
CA HIS A 285 -10.93 -14.12 -34.32
C HIS A 285 -11.64 -12.85 -33.82
N LEU A 286 -11.59 -11.79 -34.65
CA LEU A 286 -12.73 -11.15 -35.34
C LEU A 286 -12.31 -9.77 -35.87
#